data_AF-A0A6V1TJI0-F1
#
_entry.id   AF-A0A6V1TJI0-F1
#
_cell.length_a   1.000
_cell.length_b   1.000
_cell.length_c   1.000
_cell.angle_alpha   90.00
_cell.angle_beta   90.00
_cell.angle_gamma   90.00
#
_symmetry.space_group_name_H-M   'P 1'
#
loop_
_entity.id
_entity.type
_entity.pdbx_description
1 polymer ?
#
loop_
_entity_poly.entity_id
_entity_poly.type
_entity_poly.pdbx_seq_one_letter_code
_entity_poly.pdbx_strand_id
1 'polypeptide(L)'
;KSSSALKMGFEKEIGAQPPLGFWDPLGLLNNATQERFDRLRYVETKHGRIAMLAILGHLVTTAGARWPIEGLDKIPTGLAGLTALQGNTLVIFYTIGLLEVGFLNRKDEIEAWCEKQMSTKYGWSEDFINKKRAIELNNGRAAQMGILALMVHEQLDNNPYIINSMFGSPVDFNAGF
;
A
#
# COMPACT_ATOMS: atom_id res chain seq x y z
N LYS A 1 -15.90 37.92 20.00
CA LYS A 1 -16.43 36.61 19.54
C LYS A 1 -15.45 36.06 18.52
N SER A 2 -14.45 35.29 18.95
CA SER A 2 -13.47 34.65 18.07
C SER A 2 -13.73 33.14 18.08
N SER A 3 -13.74 32.55 16.89
CA SER A 3 -14.28 31.24 16.55
C SER A 3 -13.66 30.09 17.36
N SER A 4 -14.44 29.54 18.30
CA SER A 4 -14.20 28.25 18.95
C SER A 4 -14.61 27.07 18.06
N ALA A 5 -14.26 27.11 16.77
CA ALA A 5 -14.48 25.99 15.86
C ALA A 5 -13.35 24.97 16.02
N LEU A 6 -13.58 24.00 16.94
CA LEU A 6 -13.11 22.62 16.85
C LEU A 6 -11.59 22.41 16.90
N LYS A 7 -11.01 22.53 18.11
CA LYS A 7 -9.90 21.66 18.54
C LYS A 7 -10.42 20.22 18.77
N MET A 8 -11.05 19.61 17.78
CA MET A 8 -11.27 18.16 17.82
C MET A 8 -9.92 17.51 17.59
N GLY A 9 -9.32 16.96 18.65
CA GLY A 9 -8.10 16.18 18.49
C GLY A 9 -8.35 15.05 17.48
N PHE A 10 -7.42 14.84 16.56
CA PHE A 10 -7.44 13.76 15.57
C PHE A 10 -7.32 12.35 16.19
N GLU A 11 -7.49 12.25 17.51
CA GLU A 11 -7.35 11.05 18.34
C GLU A 11 -8.48 10.03 18.10
N LYS A 12 -9.65 10.51 17.64
CA LYS A 12 -10.82 9.65 17.33
C LYS A 12 -10.96 9.32 15.84
N GLU A 13 -10.05 9.80 15.02
CA GLU A 13 -10.07 9.52 13.58
C GLU A 13 -9.74 8.07 13.29
N ILE A 14 -10.25 7.59 12.14
CA ILE A 14 -9.99 6.23 11.65
C ILE A 14 -8.48 5.98 11.65
N GLY A 15 -8.00 4.84 12.13
CA GLY A 15 -6.57 4.50 12.16
C GLY A 15 -5.86 4.71 13.50
N ALA A 16 -6.45 5.43 14.45
CA ALA A 16 -6.08 5.33 15.86
C ALA A 16 -6.76 4.10 16.46
N GLN A 17 -6.01 3.03 16.68
CA GLN A 17 -6.55 1.76 17.20
C GLN A 17 -5.63 1.16 18.25
N PRO A 18 -6.17 0.38 19.21
CA PRO A 18 -5.36 -0.45 20.09
C PRO A 18 -4.45 -1.38 19.26
N PRO A 19 -3.20 -1.63 19.68
CA PRO A 19 -2.61 -1.34 20.99
C PRO A 19 -1.99 0.06 21.15
N LEU A 20 -1.70 0.78 20.06
CA LEU A 20 -0.97 2.05 20.14
C LEU A 20 -1.86 3.28 20.33
N GLY A 21 -3.14 3.20 19.98
CA GLY A 21 -4.06 4.34 20.05
C GLY A 21 -3.64 5.47 19.12
N PHE A 22 -3.63 6.71 19.62
CA PHE A 22 -3.13 7.87 18.89
C PHE A 22 -1.60 7.91 18.96
N TRP A 23 -0.95 7.67 17.83
CA TRP A 23 0.51 7.59 17.72
C TRP A 23 1.07 8.69 16.81
N ASP A 24 1.52 9.79 17.42
CA ASP A 24 2.23 10.88 16.75
C ASP A 24 3.49 11.28 17.55
N PRO A 25 4.58 10.49 17.47
CA PRO A 25 5.80 10.76 18.23
C PRO A 25 6.57 11.99 17.70
N LEU A 26 6.35 12.38 16.44
CA LEU A 26 7.02 13.50 15.79
C LEU A 26 6.22 14.81 15.91
N GLY A 27 5.01 14.76 16.47
CA GLY A 27 4.15 15.92 16.64
C GLY A 27 3.71 16.57 15.32
N LEU A 28 3.56 15.77 14.25
CA LEU A 28 3.16 16.26 12.93
C LEU A 28 1.74 16.83 12.90
N LEU A 29 0.91 16.44 13.87
CA LEU A 29 -0.47 16.89 14.02
C LEU A 29 -0.60 18.05 15.03
N ASN A 30 0.49 18.47 15.67
CA ASN A 30 0.48 19.64 16.57
C ASN A 30 0.17 20.91 15.76
N ASN A 31 -0.98 21.53 16.02
CA ASN A 31 -1.50 22.70 15.29
C ASN A 31 -1.72 22.46 13.79
N ALA A 32 -1.90 21.21 13.35
CA ALA A 32 -2.21 20.92 11.96
C ALA A 32 -3.62 21.38 11.58
N THR A 33 -3.77 21.93 10.37
CA THR A 33 -5.08 22.21 9.77
C THR A 33 -5.74 20.90 9.30
N GLN A 34 -7.07 20.90 9.16
CA GLN A 34 -7.82 19.76 8.62
C GLN A 34 -7.27 19.33 7.25
N GLU A 35 -7.00 20.30 6.37
CA GLU A 35 -6.42 20.04 5.04
C GLU A 35 -5.07 19.30 5.10
N ARG A 36 -4.25 19.61 6.11
CA ARG A 36 -2.96 18.93 6.31
C ARG A 36 -3.18 17.47 6.71
N PHE A 37 -4.11 17.22 7.62
CA PHE A 37 -4.48 15.87 8.04
C PHE A 37 -5.03 15.05 6.86
N ASP A 38 -5.98 15.61 6.10
CA ASP A 38 -6.60 14.94 4.95
C ASP A 38 -5.55 14.59 3.90
N ARG A 39 -4.59 15.49 3.64
CA ARG A 39 -3.46 15.22 2.76
C ARG A 39 -2.57 14.10 3.28
N LEU A 40 -2.23 14.10 4.58
CA LEU A 40 -1.41 13.04 5.18
C LEU A 40 -2.11 11.68 5.09
N ARG A 41 -3.41 11.63 5.40
CA ARG A 41 -4.22 10.41 5.28
C ARG A 41 -4.31 9.92 3.84
N TYR A 42 -4.48 10.83 2.89
CA TYR A 42 -4.51 10.49 1.48
C TYR A 42 -3.19 9.85 1.03
N VAL A 43 -2.07 10.48 1.38
CA VAL A 43 -0.72 9.98 1.06
C VAL A 43 -0.46 8.63 1.72
N GLU A 44 -0.80 8.47 2.99
CA GLU A 44 -0.68 7.21 3.73
C GLU A 44 -1.45 6.08 3.05
N THR A 45 -2.71 6.33 2.67
CA THR A 45 -3.58 5.35 2.00
C THR A 45 -3.02 4.98 0.62
N LYS A 46 -2.53 5.96 -0.16
CA LYS A 46 -1.94 5.71 -1.48
C LYS A 46 -0.70 4.81 -1.37
N HIS A 47 0.21 5.11 -0.46
CA HIS A 47 1.40 4.27 -0.23
C HIS A 47 1.03 2.88 0.28
N GLY A 48 0.02 2.78 1.16
CA GLY A 48 -0.48 1.50 1.67
C GLY A 48 -1.02 0.61 0.56
N ARG A 49 -1.83 1.16 -0.36
CA ARG A 49 -2.36 0.44 -1.52
C ARG A 49 -1.26 -0.05 -2.45
N ILE A 50 -0.28 0.80 -2.75
CA ILE A 50 0.89 0.42 -3.56
C ILE A 50 1.65 -0.73 -2.89
N ALA A 51 1.92 -0.63 -1.59
CA ALA A 51 2.64 -1.66 -0.85
C ALA A 51 1.88 -2.99 -0.78
N MET A 52 0.56 -2.97 -0.61
CA MET A 52 -0.26 -4.19 -0.62
C MET A 52 -0.20 -4.90 -1.99
N LEU A 53 -0.30 -4.15 -3.10
CA LEU A 53 -0.16 -4.69 -4.44
C LEU A 53 1.27 -5.20 -4.71
N ALA A 54 2.28 -4.49 -4.20
CA ALA A 54 3.68 -4.89 -4.33
C ALA A 54 3.95 -6.23 -3.63
N ILE A 55 3.44 -6.43 -2.41
CA ILE A 55 3.55 -7.72 -1.70
C ILE A 55 2.86 -8.84 -2.48
N LEU A 56 1.64 -8.62 -2.96
CA LEU A 56 0.91 -9.63 -3.74
C LEU A 56 1.71 -9.99 -5.00
N GLY A 57 2.17 -8.99 -5.76
CA GLY A 57 2.97 -9.20 -6.95
C GLY A 57 4.27 -9.95 -6.66
N HIS A 58 4.97 -9.59 -5.59
CA HIS A 58 6.21 -10.27 -5.19
C HIS A 58 5.96 -11.72 -4.78
N LEU A 59 4.94 -12.00 -3.97
CA LEU A 59 4.62 -13.37 -3.54
C LEU A 59 4.19 -14.27 -4.71
N VAL A 60 3.30 -13.77 -5.58
CA VAL A 60 2.82 -14.52 -6.76
C VAL A 60 3.98 -14.81 -7.71
N THR A 61 4.87 -13.84 -7.90
CA THR A 61 6.03 -14.03 -8.76
C THR A 61 7.06 -14.99 -8.14
N THR A 62 7.32 -14.94 -6.83
CA THR A 62 8.21 -15.91 -6.18
C THR A 62 7.61 -17.32 -6.18
N ALA A 63 6.29 -17.47 -6.10
CA ALA A 63 5.62 -18.76 -6.19
C ALA A 63 5.72 -19.41 -7.59
N GLY A 64 6.33 -18.74 -8.57
CA GLY A 64 6.52 -19.27 -9.93
C GLY A 64 5.32 -19.11 -10.85
N ALA A 65 4.25 -18.42 -10.41
CA ALA A 65 3.12 -18.10 -11.27
C ALA A 65 3.54 -17.02 -12.29
N ARG A 66 3.99 -17.48 -13.46
CA ARG A 66 4.40 -16.65 -14.59
C ARG A 66 3.33 -16.66 -15.66
N TRP A 67 3.23 -15.53 -16.36
CA TRP A 67 2.33 -15.43 -17.49
C TRP A 67 2.93 -16.21 -18.68
N PRO A 68 2.13 -17.01 -19.42
CA PRO A 68 2.62 -17.85 -20.52
C PRO A 68 2.84 -17.03 -21.80
N ILE A 69 3.68 -15.98 -21.73
CA ILE A 69 4.17 -15.21 -22.87
C ILE A 69 5.69 -15.37 -22.90
N GLU A 70 6.23 -15.72 -24.07
CA GLU A 70 7.67 -15.88 -24.27
C GLU A 70 8.43 -14.60 -23.87
N GLY A 71 9.40 -14.75 -22.97
CA GLY A 71 10.25 -13.65 -22.50
C GLY A 71 9.84 -13.04 -21.17
N LEU A 72 8.58 -13.19 -20.74
CA LEU A 72 8.12 -12.79 -19.39
C LEU A 72 8.28 -13.90 -18.35
N ASP A 73 8.36 -15.15 -18.81
CA ASP A 73 8.67 -16.33 -18.02
C ASP A 73 10.09 -16.29 -17.45
N LYS A 74 11.02 -15.67 -18.19
CA LYS A 74 12.45 -15.62 -17.87
C LYS A 74 12.90 -14.47 -16.98
N ILE A 75 11.96 -13.68 -16.44
CA ILE A 75 12.29 -12.49 -15.66
C ILE A 75 12.51 -12.90 -14.18
N PRO A 76 13.67 -12.53 -13.59
CA PRO A 76 13.95 -12.79 -12.19
C PRO A 76 12.97 -12.02 -11.30
N THR A 77 12.68 -12.58 -10.13
CA THR A 77 11.91 -11.90 -9.09
C THR A 77 12.72 -10.85 -8.36
N GLY A 78 12.04 -9.84 -7.83
CA GLY A 78 12.65 -8.77 -7.04
C GLY A 78 13.17 -7.59 -7.86
N LEU A 79 14.15 -6.89 -7.29
CA LEU A 79 14.82 -5.74 -7.89
C LEU A 79 15.56 -6.12 -9.19
N ALA A 80 16.06 -7.35 -9.29
CA ALA A 80 16.67 -7.86 -10.52
C ALA A 80 15.69 -7.81 -11.72
N GLY A 81 14.39 -8.02 -11.48
CA GLY A 81 13.34 -7.95 -12.50
C GLY A 81 13.21 -6.56 -13.14
N LEU A 82 13.44 -5.49 -12.36
CA LEU A 82 13.42 -4.11 -12.88
C LEU A 82 14.56 -3.87 -13.87
N THR A 83 15.73 -4.45 -13.61
CA THR A 83 16.89 -4.33 -14.50
C THR A 83 16.81 -5.25 -15.71
N ALA A 84 16.06 -6.36 -15.64
CA ALA A 84 15.85 -7.28 -16.75
C ALA A 84 14.84 -6.75 -17.79
N LEU A 85 13.93 -5.86 -17.38
CA LEU A 85 12.91 -5.23 -18.23
C LEU A 85 13.44 -4.07 -19.11
N GLN A 86 14.69 -4.13 -19.57
CA GLN A 86 15.34 -3.03 -20.33
C GLN A 86 14.51 -2.68 -21.58
N GLY A 87 13.83 -1.53 -21.54
CA GLY A 87 12.95 -1.02 -22.61
C GLY A 87 11.47 -0.89 -22.22
N ASN A 88 10.91 -1.85 -21.47
CA ASN A 88 9.49 -1.85 -21.09
C ASN A 88 9.20 -1.05 -19.81
N THR A 89 10.23 -0.76 -19.00
CA THR A 89 10.09 0.04 -17.77
C THR A 89 9.50 1.43 -18.04
N LEU A 90 9.86 2.08 -19.16
CA LEU A 90 9.29 3.38 -19.53
C LEU A 90 7.78 3.29 -19.82
N VAL A 91 7.32 2.23 -20.49
CA VAL A 91 5.89 2.02 -20.77
C VAL A 91 5.11 1.86 -19.47
N ILE A 92 5.66 1.13 -18.51
CA ILE A 92 5.07 0.98 -17.17
C ILE A 92 4.98 2.34 -16.48
N PHE A 93 6.07 3.11 -16.46
CA PHE A 93 6.07 4.45 -15.86
C PHE A 93 5.05 5.40 -16.51
N TYR A 94 4.96 5.44 -17.84
CA TYR A 94 3.98 6.26 -18.54
C TYR A 94 2.54 5.81 -18.25
N THR A 95 2.30 4.50 -18.19
CA THR A 95 0.97 3.95 -17.91
C THR A 95 0.54 4.31 -16.48
N ILE A 96 1.43 4.15 -15.50
CA ILE A 96 1.18 4.57 -14.11
C ILE A 96 0.93 6.08 -14.05
N GLY A 97 1.76 6.89 -14.74
CA GLY A 97 1.59 8.34 -14.79
C GLY A 97 0.23 8.77 -15.37
N LEU A 98 -0.21 8.14 -16.46
CA LEU A 98 -1.53 8.39 -17.06
C LEU A 98 -2.67 7.99 -16.12
N LEU A 99 -2.55 6.85 -15.43
CA LEU A 99 -3.51 6.45 -14.43
C LEU A 99 -3.57 7.48 -13.30
N GLU A 100 -2.43 7.93 -12.76
CA GLU A 100 -2.43 8.92 -11.67
C GLU A 100 -3.07 10.24 -12.07
N VAL A 101 -2.76 10.76 -13.27
CA VAL A 101 -3.37 12.01 -13.77
C VAL A 101 -4.88 11.85 -13.96
N GLY A 102 -5.32 10.71 -14.53
CA GLY A 102 -6.75 10.42 -14.72
C GLY A 102 -7.49 10.25 -13.39
N PHE A 103 -6.89 9.54 -12.42
CA PHE A 103 -7.48 9.29 -11.11
C PHE A 103 -7.53 10.54 -10.23
N LEU A 104 -6.52 11.42 -10.29
CA LEU A 104 -6.51 12.68 -9.53
C LEU A 104 -7.72 13.56 -9.86
N ASN A 105 -8.10 13.63 -11.14
CA ASN A 105 -9.22 14.47 -11.59
C ASN A 105 -10.60 13.90 -11.25
N ARG A 106 -10.71 12.62 -10.86
CA ARG A 106 -11.98 11.92 -10.65
C ARG A 106 -12.10 11.24 -9.29
N LYS A 107 -11.17 11.50 -8.37
CA LYS A 107 -11.09 10.85 -7.06
C LYS A 107 -12.42 10.93 -6.30
N ASP A 108 -12.97 12.13 -6.16
CA ASP A 108 -14.16 12.36 -5.34
C ASP A 108 -15.40 11.65 -5.93
N GLU A 109 -15.52 11.65 -7.26
CA GLU A 109 -16.57 10.91 -7.97
C GLU A 109 -16.47 9.39 -7.72
N ILE A 110 -15.25 8.86 -7.77
CA ILE A 110 -14.99 7.42 -7.59
C ILE A 110 -15.24 7.01 -6.15
N GLU A 111 -14.83 7.81 -5.17
CA GLU A 111 -15.06 7.53 -3.75
C GLU A 111 -16.55 7.56 -3.42
N ALA A 112 -17.28 8.56 -3.91
CA ALA A 112 -18.73 8.64 -3.75
C ALA A 112 -19.45 7.46 -4.45
N TRP A 113 -18.99 7.05 -5.63
CA TRP A 113 -19.54 5.89 -6.33
C TRP A 113 -19.30 4.59 -5.57
N CYS A 114 -18.09 4.40 -5.04
CA CYS A 114 -17.72 3.23 -4.23
C CYS A 114 -18.56 3.15 -2.95
N GLU A 115 -18.73 4.26 -2.23
CA GLU A 115 -19.59 4.33 -1.04
C GLU A 115 -21.04 3.97 -1.37
N LYS A 116 -21.57 4.54 -2.47
CA LYS A 116 -22.93 4.23 -2.93
C LYS A 116 -23.08 2.76 -3.32
N GLN A 117 -22.07 2.15 -3.92
CA GLN A 117 -22.10 0.71 -4.23
C GLN A 117 -22.04 -0.15 -2.97
N MET A 118 -21.22 0.22 -1.98
CA MET A 118 -21.14 -0.51 -0.70
C MET A 118 -22.48 -0.49 0.04
N SER A 119 -23.17 0.64 0.07
CA SER A 119 -24.48 0.75 0.70
C SER A 119 -25.59 0.10 -0.13
N THR A 120 -25.65 0.35 -1.43
CA THR A 120 -26.78 -0.07 -2.29
C THR A 120 -26.69 -1.55 -2.67
N LYS A 121 -25.50 -2.07 -3.00
CA LYS A 121 -25.32 -3.44 -3.51
C LYS A 121 -25.08 -4.44 -2.40
N TYR A 122 -24.33 -4.05 -1.36
CA TYR A 122 -23.93 -4.94 -0.28
C TYR A 122 -24.67 -4.67 1.04
N GLY A 123 -25.45 -3.59 1.14
CA GLY A 123 -26.24 -3.28 2.33
C GLY A 123 -25.40 -2.98 3.57
N TRP A 124 -24.16 -2.52 3.41
CA TRP A 124 -23.25 -2.31 4.53
C TRP A 124 -23.67 -1.11 5.38
N SER A 125 -23.64 -1.27 6.70
CA SER A 125 -23.80 -0.15 7.64
C SER A 125 -22.56 0.74 7.66
N GLU A 126 -22.72 2.01 8.05
CA GLU A 126 -21.62 2.98 8.14
C GLU A 126 -20.49 2.50 9.07
N ASP A 127 -20.83 1.88 10.20
CA ASP A 127 -19.86 1.30 11.13
C ASP A 127 -19.03 0.18 10.49
N PHE A 128 -19.65 -0.64 9.64
CA PHE A 128 -18.96 -1.71 8.94
C PHE A 128 -18.00 -1.16 7.88
N ILE A 129 -18.41 -0.10 7.17
CA ILE A 129 -17.56 0.60 6.20
C ILE A 129 -16.34 1.19 6.92
N ASN A 130 -16.55 1.87 8.05
CA ASN A 130 -15.45 2.43 8.86
C ASN A 130 -14.49 1.35 9.38
N LYS A 131 -15.02 0.20 9.80
CA LYS A 131 -14.21 -0.97 10.18
C LYS A 131 -13.36 -1.47 9.00
N LYS A 132 -13.92 -1.57 7.80
CA LYS A 132 -13.19 -2.03 6.60
C LYS A 132 -12.13 -1.04 6.15
N ARG A 133 -12.40 0.26 6.22
CA ARG A 133 -11.40 1.32 5.99
C ARG A 133 -10.22 1.22 6.94
N ALA A 134 -10.49 0.96 8.22
CA ALA A 134 -9.42 0.78 9.19
C ALA A 134 -8.58 -0.49 8.92
N ILE A 135 -9.22 -1.58 8.50
CA ILE A 135 -8.52 -2.81 8.08
C ILE A 135 -7.62 -2.52 6.87
N GLU A 136 -8.12 -1.82 5.86
CA GLU A 136 -7.35 -1.42 4.69
C GLU A 136 -6.11 -0.59 5.10
N LEU A 137 -6.30 0.40 5.97
CA LEU A 137 -5.21 1.25 6.44
C LEU A 137 -4.15 0.45 7.20
N ASN A 138 -4.55 -0.42 8.12
CA ASN A 138 -3.61 -1.23 8.90
C ASN A 138 -2.86 -2.26 8.06
N ASN A 139 -3.54 -2.91 7.12
CA ASN A 139 -2.89 -3.79 6.16
C ASN A 139 -1.90 -3.00 5.28
N GLY A 140 -2.25 -1.78 4.88
CA GLY A 140 -1.36 -0.86 4.17
C GLY A 140 -0.10 -0.51 4.99
N ARG A 141 -0.25 -0.16 6.26
CA ARG A 141 0.88 0.13 7.18
C ARG A 141 1.80 -1.08 7.36
N ALA A 142 1.22 -2.26 7.58
CA ALA A 142 1.99 -3.50 7.69
C ALA A 142 2.69 -3.84 6.37
N ALA A 143 2.01 -3.67 5.24
CA ALA A 143 2.57 -3.94 3.93
C ALA A 143 3.75 -3.03 3.58
N GLN A 144 3.72 -1.76 3.99
CA GLN A 144 4.85 -0.84 3.80
C GLN A 144 6.12 -1.34 4.49
N MET A 145 6.00 -1.83 5.72
CA MET A 145 7.13 -2.43 6.44
C MET A 145 7.56 -3.76 5.82
N GLY A 146 6.59 -4.57 5.38
CA GLY A 146 6.85 -5.85 4.72
C GLY A 146 7.65 -5.68 3.42
N ILE A 147 7.22 -4.81 2.51
CA ILE A 147 7.93 -4.59 1.25
C ILE A 147 9.31 -3.96 1.46
N LEU A 148 9.46 -3.06 2.45
CA LEU A 148 10.76 -2.51 2.83
C LEU A 148 11.70 -3.63 3.28
N ALA A 149 11.23 -4.55 4.13
CA ALA A 149 12.02 -5.69 4.56
C ALA A 149 12.42 -6.59 3.38
N LEU A 150 11.48 -6.91 2.47
CA LEU A 150 11.77 -7.70 1.27
C LEU A 150 12.89 -7.04 0.43
N MET A 151 12.77 -5.74 0.15
CA MET A 151 13.77 -5.02 -0.66
C MET A 151 15.14 -4.96 0.03
N VAL A 152 15.19 -4.68 1.34
CA VAL A 152 16.45 -4.57 2.07
C VAL A 152 17.13 -5.93 2.19
N HIS A 153 16.40 -7.00 2.50
CA HIS A 153 16.97 -8.34 2.65
C HIS A 153 17.32 -9.00 1.30
N GLU A 154 16.65 -8.61 0.21
CA GLU A 154 17.13 -8.93 -1.14
C GLU A 154 18.49 -8.27 -1.40
N GLN A 155 18.67 -7.01 -1.03
CA GLN A 155 19.91 -6.29 -1.31
C GLN A 155 21.10 -6.72 -0.43
N LEU A 156 20.85 -7.11 0.82
CA LEU A 156 21.88 -7.54 1.76
C LEU A 156 22.32 -8.99 1.52
N ASP A 157 21.35 -9.92 1.51
CA ASP A 157 21.63 -11.35 1.61
C ASP A 157 21.02 -12.15 0.43
N ASN A 158 20.44 -11.47 -0.57
CA ASN A 158 19.68 -12.08 -1.66
C ASN A 158 18.59 -13.05 -1.17
N ASN A 159 18.09 -12.83 0.05
CA ASN A 159 17.08 -13.64 0.70
C ASN A 159 15.97 -12.73 1.26
N PRO A 160 15.03 -12.28 0.43
CA PRO A 160 13.95 -11.42 0.87
C PRO A 160 13.07 -12.09 1.94
N TYR A 161 12.97 -13.42 1.95
CA TYR A 161 12.14 -14.19 2.88
C TYR A 161 12.90 -14.61 4.15
N ILE A 162 13.51 -13.64 4.84
CA ILE A 162 14.31 -13.88 6.04
C ILE A 162 13.57 -14.68 7.14
N ILE A 163 12.26 -14.48 7.28
CA ILE A 163 11.46 -15.22 8.26
C ILE A 163 11.41 -16.71 7.92
N ASN A 164 11.30 -17.04 6.63
CA ASN A 164 11.23 -18.44 6.19
C ASN A 164 12.57 -19.16 6.40
N SER A 165 13.69 -18.48 6.18
CA SER A 165 15.01 -19.04 6.48
C SER A 165 15.23 -19.23 7.98
N MET A 166 14.71 -18.33 8.83
CA MET A 166 14.77 -18.49 10.29
C MET A 166 14.03 -19.74 10.78
N PHE A 167 12.92 -20.12 10.13
CA PHE A 167 12.14 -21.32 10.47
C PHE A 167 12.51 -22.57 9.66
N GLY A 168 13.65 -22.56 8.96
CA GLY A 168 14.19 -23.75 8.28
C GLY A 168 13.52 -24.12 6.95
N SER A 169 12.78 -23.20 6.34
CA SER A 169 12.19 -23.36 4.99
C SER A 169 12.69 -22.26 4.06
N PRO A 170 14.01 -22.18 3.77
CA PRO A 170 14.54 -21.15 2.88
C PRO A 170 13.86 -21.23 1.51
N VAL A 171 13.52 -20.07 0.96
CA VAL A 171 12.99 -19.97 -0.39
C VAL A 171 14.17 -19.74 -1.31
N ASP A 172 14.34 -20.62 -2.30
CA ASP A 172 15.37 -20.49 -3.33
C ASP A 172 15.02 -19.33 -4.27
N PHE A 173 15.35 -18.12 -3.82
CA PHE A 173 15.06 -16.89 -4.54
C PHE A 173 15.96 -16.79 -5.78
N ASN A 174 15.33 -16.70 -6.96
CA ASN A 174 16.00 -16.66 -8.26
C ASN A 174 16.88 -17.88 -8.61
N ALA A 175 16.76 -19.03 -7.93
CA ALA A 175 17.49 -20.24 -8.32
C ALA A 175 16.93 -20.84 -9.62
N GLY A 176 17.40 -20.33 -10.76
CA GLY A 176 16.91 -20.67 -12.09
C GLY A 176 16.86 -19.51 -13.07
N PHE A 177 17.27 -18.30 -12.64
CA PHE A 177 17.53 -17.14 -13.49
C PHE A 177 18.99 -16.70 -13.40
#